data_AF-A0A9X4C3S0-F1
#
_entry.id   AF-A0A9X4C3S0-F1
#
_cell.length_a   1.000
_cell.length_b   1.000
_cell.length_c   1.000
_cell.angle_alpha   90.00
_cell.angle_beta   90.00
_cell.angle_gamma   90.00
#
_symmetry.space_group_name_H-M   'P 1'
#
loop_
_entity.id
_entity.type
_entity.pdbx_description
1 polymer ?
#
loop_
_entity_poly.entity_id
_entity_poly.type
_entity_poly.pdbx_seq_one_letter_code
_entity_poly.pdbx_strand_id
1 'polypeptide(L)'
;MKPIPILAGTVALLVCVIAGDYLSHDFEPASVEELQAAIAGGSPCVKQKLTDANRMSREISRRDIGSVQVLCVKIDRQSAAFSTAKR
;
A
#
# COMPACT_ATOMS: atom_id res chain seq x y z
N MET A 1 6.21 -49.65 5.98
CA MET A 1 5.15 -48.75 5.46
C MET A 1 5.70 -47.33 5.54
N LYS A 2 5.94 -46.66 4.40
CA LYS A 2 6.44 -45.27 4.37
C LYS A 2 5.24 -44.32 4.42
N PRO A 3 5.11 -43.42 5.42
CA PRO A 3 3.99 -42.48 5.46
C PRO A 3 4.13 -41.44 4.35
N ILE A 4 3.44 -41.75 3.26
CA ILE A 4 2.62 -40.93 2.37
C ILE A 4 2.89 -39.40 2.34
N PRO A 5 3.23 -38.82 1.17
CA PRO A 5 3.51 -37.39 0.94
C PRO A 5 2.29 -36.43 1.05
N ILE A 6 1.14 -36.93 1.52
CA ILE A 6 -0.12 -36.16 1.60
C ILE A 6 -0.02 -35.05 2.65
N LEU A 7 0.71 -35.26 3.76
CA LEU A 7 0.87 -34.25 4.81
C LEU A 7 1.67 -33.02 4.34
N ALA A 8 2.67 -33.23 3.47
CA ALA A 8 3.45 -32.13 2.90
C ALA A 8 2.64 -31.34 1.86
N GLY A 9 1.81 -32.04 1.07
CA GLY A 9 0.94 -31.41 0.08
C GLY A 9 -0.14 -30.51 0.71
N THR A 10 -0.78 -30.96 1.80
CA THR A 10 -1.82 -30.16 2.47
C THR A 10 -1.25 -28.92 3.17
N VAL A 11 -0.06 -29.04 3.80
CA VAL A 11 0.62 -27.89 4.43
C VAL A 11 1.03 -26.86 3.38
N ALA A 12 1.62 -27.29 2.25
CA ALA A 12 1.99 -26.37 1.18
C ALA A 12 0.78 -25.62 0.60
N LEU A 13 -0.34 -26.32 0.40
CA LEU A 13 -1.57 -25.71 -0.11
C LEU A 13 -2.17 -24.71 0.88
N LEU A 14 -2.15 -25.01 2.18
CA LEU A 14 -2.59 -24.10 3.23
C LEU A 14 -1.75 -22.81 3.24
N VAL A 15 -0.42 -22.93 3.13
CA VAL A 15 0.47 -21.76 3.06
C VAL A 15 0.17 -20.90 1.84
N CYS A 16 -0.08 -21.50 0.68
CA CYS A 16 -0.46 -20.76 -0.53
C CYS A 16 -1.80 -20.02 -0.38
N VAL A 17 -2.80 -20.62 0.27
CA VAL A 17 -4.10 -19.98 0.51
C VAL A 17 -3.95 -18.80 1.46
N ILE A 18 -3.24 -18.98 2.58
CA ILE A 18 -3.00 -17.91 3.55
C ILE A 18 -2.24 -16.75 2.89
N ALA A 19 -1.15 -17.06 2.16
CA ALA A 19 -0.39 -16.03 1.44
C ALA A 19 -1.26 -15.30 0.39
N GLY A 20 -2.11 -16.03 -0.33
CA GLY A 20 -3.05 -15.47 -1.29
C GLY A 20 -4.07 -14.52 -0.65
N ASP A 21 -4.59 -14.87 0.52
CA ASP A 21 -5.53 -14.03 1.29
C ASP A 21 -4.87 -12.72 1.72
N TYR A 22 -3.68 -12.78 2.33
CA TYR A 22 -2.90 -11.59 2.68
C TYR A 22 -2.59 -10.70 1.47
N LEU A 23 -2.23 -11.31 0.34
CA LEU A 23 -1.99 -10.58 -0.91
C LEU A 23 -3.26 -9.92 -1.42
N SER A 24 -4.41 -10.59 -1.36
CA SER A 24 -5.69 -10.05 -1.85
C SER A 24 -6.18 -8.86 -1.03
N HIS A 25 -5.92 -8.87 0.28
CA HIS A 25 -6.33 -7.80 1.19
C HIS A 25 -5.76 -6.43 0.78
N ASP A 26 -4.54 -6.40 0.23
CA ASP A 26 -3.91 -5.17 -0.26
C ASP A 26 -4.62 -4.56 -1.47
N PHE A 27 -5.32 -5.38 -2.28
CA PHE A 27 -6.04 -4.93 -3.48
C PHE A 27 -7.49 -4.53 -3.20
N GLU A 28 -7.99 -4.80 -2.00
CA GLU A 28 -9.31 -4.34 -1.61
C GLU A 28 -9.35 -2.80 -1.48
N PRO A 29 -10.54 -2.20 -1.64
CA PRO A 29 -10.72 -0.77 -1.48
C PRO A 29 -10.27 -0.31 -0.08
N ALA A 30 -9.52 0.78 -0.03
CA ALA A 30 -9.12 1.39 1.21
C ALA A 30 -10.31 2.03 1.93
N SER A 31 -10.35 1.89 3.26
CA SER A 31 -11.35 2.54 4.08
C SER A 31 -11.08 4.05 4.21
N VAL A 32 -12.09 4.79 4.66
CA VAL A 32 -11.95 6.22 4.93
C VAL A 32 -10.90 6.47 6.01
N GLU A 33 -10.84 5.62 7.02
CA GLU A 33 -9.89 5.69 8.13
C GLU A 33 -8.45 5.45 7.66
N GLU A 34 -8.23 4.49 6.75
CA GLU A 34 -6.92 4.21 6.16
C GLU A 34 -6.41 5.40 5.33
N LEU A 35 -7.30 6.02 4.53
CA LEU A 35 -6.99 7.24 3.78
C LEU A 35 -6.67 8.41 4.71
N GLN A 36 -7.47 8.60 5.75
CA GLN A 36 -7.26 9.66 6.74
C GLN A 36 -5.94 9.47 7.51
N ALA A 37 -5.63 8.24 7.93
CA ALA A 37 -4.36 7.91 8.58
C ALA A 37 -3.17 8.21 7.67
N ALA A 38 -3.26 7.86 6.38
CA ALA A 38 -2.22 8.17 5.41
C ALA A 38 -2.00 9.69 5.24
N ILE A 39 -3.08 10.47 5.20
CA ILE A 39 -3.02 11.94 5.10
C ILE A 39 -2.48 12.55 6.40
N ALA A 40 -2.86 12.02 7.56
CA ALA A 40 -2.40 12.47 8.87
C ALA A 40 -0.88 12.31 9.06
N GLY A 41 -0.23 11.45 8.26
CA GLY A 41 1.23 11.35 8.19
C GLY A 41 1.94 12.63 7.71
N GLY A 42 1.20 13.65 7.25
CA GLY A 42 1.69 15.02 7.10
C GLY A 42 2.45 15.31 5.79
N SER A 43 2.60 14.34 4.89
CA SER A 43 3.20 14.56 3.56
C SER A 43 2.22 15.33 2.64
N PRO A 44 2.58 16.54 2.16
CA PRO A 44 1.76 17.27 1.19
C PRO A 44 1.56 16.48 -0.11
N CYS A 45 2.58 15.74 -0.54
CA CYS A 45 2.52 14.88 -1.71
C CYS A 45 1.46 13.76 -1.55
N VAL A 46 1.42 13.10 -0.39
CA VAL A 46 0.44 12.02 -0.13
C VAL A 46 -0.97 12.59 -0.19
N LYS A 47 -1.23 13.69 0.52
CA LYS A 47 -2.54 14.35 0.52
C LYS A 47 -2.98 14.72 -0.89
N GLN A 48 -2.09 15.31 -1.68
CA GLN A 48 -2.39 15.69 -3.05
C GLN A 48 -2.72 14.47 -3.93
N LYS A 49 -1.86 13.44 -3.93
CA LYS A 49 -2.02 12.24 -4.77
C LYS A 49 -3.33 11.49 -4.48
N LEU A 50 -3.68 11.32 -3.19
CA LEU A 50 -4.92 10.65 -2.80
C LEU A 50 -6.15 11.50 -3.13
N THR A 51 -6.07 12.82 -2.95
CA THR A 51 -7.16 13.74 -3.32
C THR A 51 -7.40 13.74 -4.83
N ASP A 52 -6.34 13.76 -5.64
CA ASP A 52 -6.43 13.73 -7.10
C ASP A 52 -7.02 12.41 -7.60
N ALA A 53 -6.65 11.27 -7.00
CA ALA A 53 -7.23 9.98 -7.32
C ALA A 53 -8.75 9.97 -7.05
N ASN A 54 -9.19 10.45 -5.89
CA ASN A 54 -10.60 10.58 -5.55
C ASN A 54 -11.33 11.55 -6.52
N ARG A 55 -10.72 12.69 -6.84
CA ARG A 55 -11.28 13.67 -7.80
C ARG A 55 -11.46 13.09 -9.20
N MET A 56 -10.61 12.16 -9.59
CA MET A 56 -10.69 11.42 -10.85
C MET A 56 -11.60 10.18 -10.76
N SER A 57 -12.36 10.03 -9.67
CA SER A 57 -13.23 8.88 -9.42
C SER A 57 -12.50 7.53 -9.51
N ARG A 58 -11.22 7.49 -9.12
CA ARG A 58 -10.45 6.24 -9.04
C ARG A 58 -10.63 5.62 -7.68
N GLU A 59 -10.99 4.34 -7.67
CA GLU A 59 -10.90 3.53 -6.46
C GLU A 59 -9.43 3.50 -5.99
N ILE A 60 -9.24 3.66 -4.70
CA ILE A 60 -7.93 3.65 -4.05
C ILE A 60 -7.88 2.38 -3.22
N SER A 61 -6.99 1.46 -3.55
CA SER A 61 -6.73 0.27 -2.75
C SER A 61 -5.75 0.56 -1.61
N ARG A 62 -5.69 -0.32 -0.60
CA ARG A 62 -4.64 -0.26 0.43
C ARG A 62 -3.23 -0.26 -0.17
N ARG A 63 -3.01 -1.04 -1.22
CA ARG A 63 -1.75 -1.08 -1.97
C ARG A 63 -1.39 0.27 -2.57
N ASP A 64 -2.37 1.00 -3.08
CA ASP A 64 -2.15 2.34 -3.64
C ASP A 64 -1.69 3.31 -2.56
N ILE A 65 -2.26 3.25 -1.35
CA ILE A 65 -1.83 4.06 -0.20
C ILE A 65 -0.35 3.82 0.09
N GLY A 66 0.05 2.56 0.26
CA GLY A 66 1.45 2.20 0.53
C GLY A 66 2.40 2.66 -0.58
N SER A 67 1.99 2.49 -1.84
CA SER A 67 2.77 2.91 -3.01
C SER A 67 2.93 4.43 -3.08
N VAL A 68 1.86 5.18 -2.81
CA VAL A 68 1.87 6.65 -2.76
C VAL A 68 2.77 7.14 -1.63
N GLN A 69 2.70 6.54 -0.44
CA GLN A 69 3.56 6.91 0.69
C GLN A 69 5.05 6.73 0.35
N VAL A 70 5.43 5.56 -0.19
CA VAL A 70 6.82 5.28 -0.58
C VAL A 70 7.32 6.25 -1.65
N LEU A 71 6.48 6.55 -2.64
CA LEU A 71 6.81 7.53 -3.68
C LEU A 71 7.01 8.93 -3.08
N CYS A 72 6.08 9.36 -2.22
CA CYS A 72 6.07 10.70 -1.68
C CYS A 72 7.21 10.98 -0.71
N VAL A 73 7.72 9.98 0.02
CA VAL A 73 8.97 10.14 0.80
C VAL A 73 10.13 10.62 -0.08
N LYS A 74 10.23 10.12 -1.32
CA LYS A 74 11.30 10.53 -2.25
C LYS A 74 11.04 11.94 -2.79
N ILE A 75 9.80 12.23 -3.17
CA ILE A 75 9.40 13.54 -3.71
C ILE A 75 9.59 14.64 -2.66
N ASP A 76 9.19 14.41 -1.42
CA ASP A 76 9.33 15.38 -0.33
C ASP A 76 10.80 15.69 -0.02
N ARG A 77 11.68 14.69 -0.12
CA ARG A 77 13.13 14.91 0.00
C ARG A 77 13.70 15.74 -1.16
N GLN A 78 13.24 15.49 -2.38
CA GLN A 78 13.67 16.25 -3.55
C GLN A 78 13.14 17.69 -3.51
N SER A 79 11.90 17.90 -3.06
CA SER A 79 11.29 19.23 -2.96
C SER A 79 12.04 20.12 -1.96
N ALA A 80 12.62 19.54 -0.91
CA ALA A 80 13.48 20.26 0.04
C ALA A 80 14.70 20.92 -0.65
N ALA A 81 15.26 20.32 -1.70
CA ALA A 81 16.37 20.92 -2.44
C ALA A 81 15.97 22.24 -3.14
N PHE A 82 14.69 22.38 -3.51
CA PHE A 82 14.17 23.59 -4.15
C PHE A 82 13.64 24.63 -3.15
N SER A 83 13.35 24.22 -1.90
CA SER A 83 12.90 25.15 -0.86
C SER A 83 14.07 25.85 -0.16
N THR A 84 15.24 25.22 -0.06
CA THR A 84 16.48 25.87 0.46
C THR A 84 17.13 26.83 -0.52
N ALA A 85 16.89 26.69 -1.82
CA ALA A 85 17.42 27.59 -2.85
C ALA A 85 16.72 28.96 -2.92
N LYS A 86 15.64 29.16 -2.14
CA LYS A 86 14.86 30.40 -2.08
C LYS A 86 15.22 31.33 -0.90
N ARG A 87 16.32 31.07 -0.19
CA ARG A 87 16.88 31.99 0.81
C ARG A 87 18.17 32.62 0.33
#